data_AF-A0A525JII5-F1
#
_entry.id   AF-A0A525JII5-F1
#
_cell.length_a   1.000
_cell.length_b   1.000
_cell.length_c   1.000
_cell.angle_alpha   90.00
_cell.angle_beta   90.00
_cell.angle_gamma   90.00
#
_symmetry.space_group_name_H-M   'P 1'
#
loop_
_entity.id
_entity.type
_entity.pdbx_description
1 polymer ?
#
loop_
_entity_poly.entity_id
_entity_poly.type
_entity_poly.pdbx_seq_one_letter_code
_entity_poly.pdbx_strand_id
1 'polypeptide(L)'
;MELVGQGIASMASALFGGIAMTGTIARTATNVRAGGRSPIAGMLHALLLLVFMLVAAPLASYALLSALAGVLVAVCWGMAEKQEFWRLLGDWRAAAVLLATFGLTLVRDLTTGIIAGCAVAAVLVLFKASVAEEGA
;
A
#
# COMPACT_ATOMS: atom_id res chain seq x y z
N MET A 1 0.47 -14.35 12.65
CA MET A 1 0.64 -15.28 11.51
C MET A 1 0.76 -14.54 10.18
N GLU A 2 0.06 -13.41 9.98
CA GLU A 2 0.15 -12.56 8.76
C GLU A 2 1.59 -12.26 8.29
N LEU A 3 2.46 -11.73 9.17
CA LEU A 3 3.85 -11.39 8.83
C LEU A 3 4.66 -12.61 8.38
N VAL A 4 4.53 -13.74 9.07
CA VAL A 4 5.22 -15.00 8.71
C VAL A 4 4.70 -15.50 7.35
N GLY A 5 3.39 -15.43 7.12
CA GLY A 5 2.78 -15.79 5.84
C GLY A 5 3.29 -14.94 4.67
N GLN A 6 3.35 -13.61 4.85
CA GLN A 6 3.91 -12.69 3.84
C GLN A 6 5.40 -12.91 3.60
N GLY A 7 6.16 -13.25 4.65
CA GLY A 7 7.58 -13.61 4.55
C GLY A 7 7.78 -14.86 3.68
N ILE A 8 7.07 -15.95 3.99
CA ILE A 8 7.11 -17.20 3.21
C ILE A 8 6.67 -16.95 1.76
N ALA A 9 5.60 -16.17 1.55
CA ALA A 9 5.12 -15.84 0.21
C ALA A 9 6.14 -15.05 -0.61
N SER A 10 6.86 -14.10 0.00
CA SER A 10 7.91 -13.33 -0.67
C SER A 10 9.14 -14.18 -0.98
N MET A 11 9.53 -15.08 -0.07
CA MET A 11 10.61 -16.05 -0.31
C MET A 11 10.27 -16.98 -1.47
N ALA A 12 9.04 -17.52 -1.49
CA ALA A 12 8.57 -18.33 -2.61
C ALA A 12 8.56 -17.54 -3.93
N SER A 13 8.04 -16.30 -3.93
CA SER A 13 8.04 -15.41 -5.11
C SER A 13 9.45 -15.21 -5.69
N ALA A 14 10.44 -14.94 -4.83
CA ALA A 14 11.82 -14.75 -5.25
C ALA A 14 12.44 -15.99 -5.92
N LEU A 15 12.08 -17.20 -5.48
CA LEU A 15 12.54 -18.46 -6.09
C LEU A 15 12.04 -18.64 -7.53
N PHE A 16 10.91 -18.02 -7.90
CA PHE A 16 10.35 -18.05 -9.25
C PHE A 16 10.68 -16.78 -10.06
N GLY A 17 11.63 -15.95 -9.61
CA GLY A 17 12.01 -14.69 -10.27
C GLY A 17 10.98 -13.56 -10.08
N GLY A 18 10.07 -13.70 -9.12
CA GLY A 18 9.07 -12.71 -8.77
C GLY A 18 9.60 -11.58 -7.88
N ILE A 19 8.75 -10.58 -7.66
CA ILE A 19 9.03 -9.43 -6.79
C ILE A 19 8.53 -9.68 -5.36
N ALA A 20 8.92 -8.79 -4.43
CA ALA A 20 8.42 -8.82 -3.05
C ALA A 20 6.88 -8.72 -3.02
N MET A 21 6.25 -9.54 -2.18
CA MET A 21 4.79 -9.64 -2.09
C MET A 21 4.27 -8.84 -0.90
N THR A 22 3.13 -8.18 -1.08
CA THR A 22 2.42 -7.49 -0.01
C THR A 22 0.91 -7.75 -0.10
N GLY A 23 0.21 -7.51 1.01
CA GLY A 23 -1.25 -7.60 1.04
C GLY A 23 -1.88 -6.50 0.20
N THR A 24 -2.65 -6.87 -0.83
CA THR A 24 -3.34 -5.90 -1.68
C THR A 24 -4.73 -5.55 -1.12
N ILE A 25 -4.81 -4.46 -0.34
CA ILE A 25 -6.05 -4.00 0.32
C ILE A 25 -7.19 -3.79 -0.69
N ALA A 26 -6.90 -3.15 -1.84
CA ALA A 26 -7.92 -2.90 -2.86
C ALA A 26 -8.57 -4.20 -3.36
N ARG A 27 -7.75 -5.24 -3.58
CA ARG A 27 -8.22 -6.53 -4.07
C ARG A 27 -9.02 -7.29 -3.03
N THR A 28 -8.57 -7.30 -1.77
CA THR A 28 -9.30 -7.97 -0.69
C THR A 28 -10.64 -7.29 -0.45
N ALA A 29 -10.72 -5.95 -0.49
CA ALA A 29 -11.97 -5.22 -0.40
C ALA A 29 -12.95 -5.59 -1.53
N THR A 30 -12.47 -5.66 -2.79
CA THR A 30 -13.32 -6.12 -3.90
C THR A 30 -13.78 -7.57 -3.74
N ASN A 31 -12.90 -8.46 -3.28
CA ASN A 31 -13.22 -9.87 -3.07
C ASN A 31 -14.28 -10.06 -1.97
N VAL A 32 -14.17 -9.32 -0.88
CA VAL A 32 -15.15 -9.34 0.22
C VAL A 32 -16.50 -8.79 -0.25
N ARG A 33 -16.52 -7.69 -1.02
CA ARG A 33 -17.74 -7.13 -1.62
C ARG A 33 -18.40 -8.09 -2.63
N ALA A 34 -17.61 -8.92 -3.30
CA ALA A 34 -18.09 -9.99 -4.18
C ALA A 34 -18.57 -11.24 -3.42
N GLY A 35 -18.59 -11.22 -2.08
CA GLY A 35 -19.04 -12.34 -1.25
C GLY A 35 -17.94 -13.38 -0.93
N GLY A 36 -16.69 -13.12 -1.30
CA GLY A 36 -15.55 -13.97 -0.97
C GLY A 36 -15.27 -14.00 0.53
N ARG A 37 -15.43 -15.18 1.14
CA ARG A 37 -15.25 -15.40 2.60
C ARG A 37 -14.24 -16.48 2.95
N SER A 38 -13.68 -17.18 1.96
CA SER A 38 -12.76 -18.30 2.15
C SER A 38 -11.42 -18.06 1.43
N PRO A 39 -10.32 -18.68 1.90
CA PRO A 39 -9.02 -18.61 1.23
C PRO A 39 -9.04 -19.21 -0.19
N ILE A 40 -10.04 -20.05 -0.50
CA ILE A 40 -10.23 -20.67 -1.82
C ILE A 40 -10.47 -19.60 -2.89
N ALA A 41 -11.14 -18.49 -2.58
CA ALA A 41 -11.36 -17.40 -3.53
C ALA A 41 -10.03 -16.78 -4.02
N GLY A 42 -9.06 -16.61 -3.12
CA GLY A 42 -7.74 -16.12 -3.48
C GLY A 42 -6.93 -17.11 -4.31
N MET A 43 -6.99 -18.40 -3.96
CA MET A 43 -6.32 -19.48 -4.72
C MET A 43 -6.87 -19.60 -6.14
N LEU A 44 -8.19 -19.56 -6.30
CA LEU A 44 -8.83 -19.61 -7.61
C LEU A 44 -8.47 -18.39 -8.46
N HIS A 45 -8.41 -17.20 -7.84
CA HIS A 45 -7.98 -15.98 -8.53
C HIS A 45 -6.53 -16.08 -9.04
N ALA A 46 -5.61 -16.60 -8.22
CA ALA A 46 -4.23 -16.82 -8.64
C ALA A 46 -4.14 -17.83 -9.80
N LEU A 47 -4.90 -18.92 -9.74
CA LEU A 47 -4.97 -19.92 -10.81
C LEU A 47 -5.53 -19.32 -12.11
N LEU A 48 -6.63 -18.58 -12.03
CA LEU A 48 -7.24 -17.92 -13.18
C LEU A 48 -6.30 -16.90 -13.81
N LEU A 49 -5.59 -16.11 -13.01
CA LEU A 49 -4.57 -15.19 -13.52
C LEU A 49 -3.43 -15.92 -14.23
N LEU A 50 -2.96 -17.04 -13.67
CA LEU A 50 -1.92 -17.85 -14.29
C LEU A 50 -2.37 -18.36 -15.67
N VAL A 51 -3.56 -18.98 -15.72
CA VAL A 51 -4.15 -19.47 -16.98
C VAL A 51 -4.33 -18.32 -17.99
N PHE A 52 -4.84 -17.18 -17.53
CA PHE A 52 -5.02 -16.01 -18.38
C PHE A 52 -3.69 -15.50 -18.93
N MET A 53 -2.62 -15.43 -18.12
CA MET A 53 -1.30 -15.05 -18.61
C MET A 53 -0.77 -16.03 -19.66
N LEU A 54 -0.91 -17.34 -19.44
CA LEU A 54 -0.42 -18.34 -20.40
C LEU A 54 -1.13 -18.24 -21.76
N VAL A 55 -2.44 -17.96 -21.77
CA VAL A 55 -3.24 -17.89 -23.00
C VAL A 55 -3.18 -16.51 -23.67
N ALA A 56 -3.24 -15.43 -22.88
CA ALA A 56 -3.34 -14.06 -23.38
C ALA A 56 -1.98 -13.34 -23.53
N ALA A 57 -0.87 -13.97 -23.16
CA ALA A 57 0.49 -13.45 -23.35
C ALA A 57 0.74 -12.81 -24.75
N PRO A 58 0.35 -13.43 -25.89
CA PRO A 58 0.59 -12.82 -27.20
C PRO A 58 -0.28 -11.60 -27.51
N LEU A 59 -1.44 -11.45 -26.84
CA LEU A 59 -2.40 -10.34 -27.05
C LEU A 59 -2.12 -9.12 -26.16
N ALA A 60 -1.36 -9.30 -25.08
CA ALA A 60 -1.14 -8.29 -24.05
C ALA A 60 -0.25 -7.11 -24.48
N SER A 61 0.44 -7.20 -25.62
CA SER A 61 1.60 -6.35 -25.95
C SER A 61 1.28 -4.96 -26.53
N TYR A 62 0.11 -4.73 -27.13
CA TYR A 62 -0.13 -3.45 -27.86
C TYR A 62 -1.37 -2.66 -27.44
N ALA A 63 -2.52 -3.31 -27.19
CA ALA A 63 -3.75 -2.60 -26.81
C ALA A 63 -3.87 -2.33 -25.30
N LEU A 64 -3.08 -3.04 -24.48
CA LEU A 64 -3.31 -3.13 -23.03
C LEU A 64 -2.69 -1.96 -22.24
N LEU A 65 -1.65 -1.29 -22.75
CA LEU A 65 -0.93 -0.26 -22.00
C LEU A 65 -1.82 0.94 -21.62
N SER A 66 -2.64 1.45 -22.54
CA SER A 66 -3.58 2.53 -22.26
C SER A 66 -4.70 2.09 -21.30
N ALA A 67 -5.18 0.85 -21.44
CA ALA A 67 -6.15 0.29 -20.52
C ALA A 67 -5.57 0.12 -19.10
N LEU A 68 -4.32 -0.33 -18.98
CA LEU A 68 -3.61 -0.45 -17.71
C LEU A 68 -3.41 0.92 -17.06
N ALA A 69 -3.02 1.94 -17.83
CA ALA A 69 -2.91 3.30 -17.31
C ALA A 69 -4.26 3.80 -16.74
N GLY A 70 -5.36 3.58 -17.46
CA GLY A 70 -6.70 3.93 -16.98
C GLY A 70 -7.09 3.18 -15.70
N VAL A 71 -6.80 1.88 -15.64
CA VAL A 71 -7.02 1.06 -14.44
C VAL A 71 -6.18 1.55 -13.26
N LEU A 72 -4.90 1.88 -13.48
CA LEU A 72 -4.03 2.41 -12.43
C LEU A 72 -4.58 3.71 -11.85
N VAL A 73 -4.98 4.66 -12.70
CA VAL A 73 -5.58 5.93 -12.25
C VAL A 73 -6.87 5.68 -11.45
N ALA A 74 -7.74 4.78 -11.92
CA ALA A 74 -8.97 4.44 -11.20
C ALA A 74 -8.70 3.79 -9.83
N VAL A 75 -7.70 2.90 -9.74
CA VAL A 75 -7.29 2.27 -8.47
C VAL A 75 -6.68 3.30 -7.54
N CYS A 76 -5.76 4.16 -8.02
CA CYS A 76 -5.18 5.25 -7.22
C CYS A 76 -6.25 6.19 -6.68
N TRP A 77 -7.27 6.52 -7.50
CA TRP A 77 -8.38 7.35 -7.07
C TRP A 77 -9.21 6.69 -5.95
N GLY A 78 -9.43 5.38 -6.05
CA GLY A 78 -10.13 4.61 -5.01
C GLY A 78 -9.35 4.45 -3.71
N MET A 79 -8.01 4.49 -3.77
CA MET A 79 -7.14 4.40 -2.58
C MET A 79 -6.87 5.75 -1.92
N ALA A 80 -7.13 6.87 -2.61
CA ALA A 80 -6.89 8.20 -2.08
C ALA A 80 -7.95 8.57 -1.01
N GLU A 81 -7.58 8.45 0.26
CA GLU A 81 -8.46 8.78 1.39
C GLU A 81 -8.46 10.28 1.70
N LYS A 82 -9.11 11.06 0.83
CA LYS A 82 -9.09 12.53 0.87
C LYS A 82 -9.61 13.12 2.18
N GLN A 83 -10.64 12.49 2.75
CA GLN A 83 -11.24 12.94 4.01
C GLN A 83 -10.23 12.84 5.16
N GLU A 84 -9.48 11.74 5.22
CA GLU A 84 -8.42 11.55 6.20
C GLU A 84 -7.29 12.55 6.02
N PHE A 85 -6.88 12.79 4.77
CA PHE A 85 -5.85 13.76 4.46
C PHE A 85 -6.19 15.15 5.01
N TRP A 86 -7.42 15.62 4.78
CA TRP A 86 -7.88 16.90 5.32
C TRP A 86 -8.02 16.89 6.84
N ARG A 87 -8.44 15.77 7.43
CA ARG A 87 -8.54 15.62 8.89
C ARG A 87 -7.17 15.73 9.56
N LEU A 88 -6.16 15.06 9.01
CA LEU A 88 -4.78 15.09 9.53
C LEU A 88 -4.14 16.47 9.39
N LEU A 89 -4.54 17.24 8.37
CA LEU A 89 -4.09 18.63 8.21
C LEU A 89 -4.65 19.58 9.29
N GLY A 90 -5.74 19.20 9.96
CA GLY A 90 -6.36 19.99 11.02
C GLY A 90 -5.59 20.02 12.34
N ASP A 91 -4.73 19.03 12.60
CA ASP A 91 -3.82 19.02 13.75
C ASP A 91 -2.39 19.28 13.29
N TRP A 92 -1.72 20.30 13.87
CA TRP A 92 -0.41 20.73 13.39
C TRP A 92 0.66 19.62 13.48
N ARG A 93 0.55 18.73 14.46
CA ARG A 93 1.51 17.63 14.69
C ARG A 93 1.32 16.54 13.65
N ALA A 94 0.07 16.11 13.45
CA ALA A 94 -0.29 15.17 12.40
C ALA A 94 0.05 15.74 11.01
N ALA A 95 -0.23 17.03 10.78
CA ALA A 95 0.09 17.72 9.54
C ALA A 95 1.60 17.75 9.28
N ALA A 96 2.43 17.99 10.31
CA ALA A 96 3.88 17.99 10.15
C ALA A 96 4.42 16.62 9.69
N VAL A 97 3.94 15.53 10.29
CA VAL A 97 4.32 14.16 9.88
C VAL A 97 3.81 13.86 8.48
N LEU A 98 2.55 14.20 8.19
CA LEU A 98 1.92 13.99 6.89
C LEU A 98 2.67 14.73 5.77
N LEU A 99 2.91 16.03 5.95
CA LEU A 99 3.57 16.87 4.96
C LEU A 99 5.04 16.47 4.75
N ALA A 100 5.75 16.11 5.81
CA ALA A 100 7.11 15.57 5.68
C ALA A 100 7.13 14.27 4.88
N THR A 101 6.27 13.31 5.23
CA THR A 101 6.21 12.00 4.57
C THR A 101 5.79 12.14 3.11
N PHE A 102 4.68 12.84 2.88
CA PHE A 102 4.06 12.99 1.56
C PHE A 102 4.93 13.86 0.64
N GLY A 103 5.43 15.00 1.14
CA GLY A 103 6.28 15.90 0.38
C GLY A 103 7.59 15.24 -0.06
N LEU A 104 8.29 14.55 0.84
CA LEU A 104 9.53 13.86 0.46
C LEU A 104 9.27 12.64 -0.43
N THR A 105 8.14 11.95 -0.28
CA THR A 105 7.76 10.86 -1.19
C THR A 105 7.56 11.37 -2.63
N LEU A 106 6.97 12.55 -2.80
CA LEU A 106 6.75 13.15 -4.12
C LEU A 106 8.02 13.68 -4.78
N VAL A 107 8.92 14.28 -4.00
CA VAL A 107 10.12 14.97 -4.53
C VAL A 107 11.32 14.03 -4.67
N ARG A 108 11.45 13.06 -3.75
CA ARG A 108 12.57 12.12 -3.67
C ARG A 108 12.11 10.71 -4.02
N ASP A 109 11.56 10.01 -3.03
CA ASP A 109 11.25 8.59 -3.12
C ASP A 109 10.54 8.14 -1.84
N LEU A 110 9.79 7.04 -1.95
CA LEU A 110 8.97 6.48 -0.88
C LEU A 110 9.80 6.16 0.38
N THR A 111 11.00 5.61 0.21
CA THR A 111 11.87 5.23 1.33
C THR A 111 12.29 6.43 2.15
N THR A 112 12.76 7.49 1.49
CA THR A 112 13.16 8.73 2.19
C THR A 112 11.97 9.38 2.90
N GLY A 113 10.81 9.41 2.25
CA GLY A 113 9.57 9.92 2.84
C GLY A 113 9.17 9.19 4.13
N ILE A 114 9.17 7.86 4.13
CA ILE A 114 8.82 7.04 5.30
C ILE A 114 9.79 7.32 6.46
N ILE A 115 11.10 7.32 6.19
CA ILE A 115 12.11 7.54 7.23
C ILE A 115 11.95 8.92 7.88
N ALA A 116 11.77 9.96 7.06
CA ALA A 116 11.58 11.32 7.55
C ALA A 116 10.28 11.46 8.36
N GLY A 117 9.17 10.88 7.88
CA GLY A 117 7.90 10.85 8.60
C GLY A 117 8.01 10.21 9.98
N CYS A 118 8.63 9.03 10.05
CA CYS A 118 8.88 8.33 11.31
C CYS A 118 9.77 9.14 12.26
N ALA A 119 10.80 9.81 11.74
CA ALA A 119 11.67 10.66 12.55
C ALA A 119 10.91 11.87 13.13
N VAL A 120 10.12 12.57 12.32
CA VAL A 120 9.28 13.70 12.77
C VAL A 120 8.27 13.23 13.82
N ALA A 121 7.61 12.09 13.58
CA ALA A 121 6.65 11.52 14.52
C ALA A 121 7.31 11.18 15.87
N ALA A 122 8.49 10.55 15.84
CA ALA A 122 9.25 10.21 17.05
C ALA A 122 9.62 11.46 17.85
N VAL A 123 10.15 12.50 17.19
CA VAL A 123 10.50 13.77 17.82
C VAL A 123 9.28 14.44 18.47
N LEU A 124 8.15 14.48 17.77
CA LEU A 124 6.92 15.06 18.30
C LEU A 124 6.39 14.30 19.52
N VAL A 125 6.50 12.96 19.54
CA VAL A 125 6.09 12.16 20.70
C VAL A 125 6.98 12.45 21.91
N LEU A 126 8.29 12.53 21.72
CA LEU A 126 9.24 12.85 22.79
C LEU A 126 8.95 14.22 23.40
N PHE A 127 8.74 15.26 22.57
CA PHE A 127 8.34 16.58 23.07
C PHE A 127 7.01 16.56 23.85
N LYS A 128 6.09 15.64 23.54
CA LYS A 128 4.85 15.47 24.32
C LYS A 128 5.15 14.92 25.72
N ALA A 129 6.05 13.94 25.78
CA ALA A 129 6.37 13.24 27.02
C ALA A 129 7.13 14.17 27.97
N SER A 130 8.09 14.94 27.47
CA SER A 130 8.87 15.88 28.29
C SER A 130 8.02 16.98 28.93
N VAL A 131 7.00 17.52 28.22
CA VAL A 131 6.08 18.52 28.79
C VAL A 131 5.15 17.93 29.86
N ALA A 132 4.94 16.61 29.88
CA ALA A 132 4.12 15.94 30.88
C ALA A 132 4.86 15.67 32.21
N GLU A 133 6.19 15.63 32.22
CA GLU A 133 6.99 15.42 33.43
C GLU A 133 7.23 16.71 34.24
N GLU A 134 7.16 17.89 33.63
CA GLU A 134 7.35 19.17 34.34
C GLU A 134 6.09 19.69 35.06
N GLY A 135 4.97 18.94 35.00
CA GLY A 135 3.69 19.31 35.61
C GLY A 135 3.23 18.41 36.78
N ALA A 136 4.10 17.55 37.32
CA ALA A 136 3.82 16.64 38.42
C ALA A 136 4.58 17.00 39.70
#